data_AF-A0A0R2CGH5-F1
#
_entry.id   AF-A0A0R2CGH5-F1
#
_cell.length_a   1.000
_cell.length_b   1.000
_cell.length_c   1.000
_cell.angle_alpha   90.00
_cell.angle_beta   90.00
_cell.angle_gamma   90.00
#
_symmetry.space_group_name_H-M   'P 1'
#
loop_
_entity.id
_entity.type
_entity.pdbx_description
1 polymer ?
#
loop_
_entity_poly.entity_id
_entity_poly.type
_entity_poly.pdbx_seq_one_letter_code
_entity_poly.pdbx_strand_id
1 'polypeptide(L)'
;MEEGFKMERVLKDLGLMVGNETNPCVYVGTTNGKNAEGEKAKGKGHIVVVTSYNPGNSSIKHSNGKSFLLKPDMKVSKIDVRDSYRIDNVMYDDITEDIIEHED
;
A
#
# COMPACT_ATOMS: atom_id res chain seq x y z
N MET A 1 -2.32 22.73 -23.97
CA MET A 1 -1.25 21.79 -23.63
C MET A 1 -1.73 21.06 -22.39
N GLU A 2 -2.05 19.77 -22.49
CA GLU A 2 -2.25 18.96 -21.29
C GLU A 2 -0.86 18.76 -20.67
N GLU A 3 -0.58 19.44 -19.56
CA GLU A 3 0.53 19.02 -18.71
C GLU A 3 0.17 17.63 -18.19
N GLY A 4 0.75 16.60 -18.80
CA GLY A 4 0.61 15.24 -18.28
C GLY A 4 1.14 15.24 -16.86
N PHE A 5 0.28 14.94 -15.87
CA PHE A 5 0.67 14.76 -14.48
C PHE A 5 1.87 13.80 -14.44
N LYS A 6 3.04 14.32 -14.06
CA LYS A 6 4.26 13.52 -13.98
C LYS A 6 4.13 12.56 -12.80
N MET A 7 4.07 11.28 -13.10
CA MET A 7 4.08 10.23 -12.08
C MET A 7 5.52 9.95 -11.66
N GLU A 8 5.79 10.02 -10.37
CA GLU A 8 7.08 9.74 -9.75
C GLU A 8 7.06 8.38 -9.08
N ARG A 9 8.18 7.64 -9.17
CA ARG A 9 8.29 6.35 -8.48
C ARG A 9 8.51 6.58 -6.99
N VAL A 10 7.86 5.76 -6.17
CA VAL A 10 7.97 5.82 -4.72
C VAL A 10 8.12 4.44 -4.11
N LEU A 11 8.88 4.40 -3.03
CA LEU A 11 9.01 3.30 -2.11
C LEU A 11 8.68 3.83 -0.72
N LYS A 12 7.69 3.24 -0.04
CA LYS A 12 7.20 3.72 1.26
C LYS A 12 7.05 2.55 2.22
N ASP A 13 7.56 2.72 3.43
CA ASP A 13 7.31 1.79 4.51
C ASP A 13 5.90 2.02 5.05
N LEU A 14 5.17 0.94 5.26
CA LEU A 14 3.80 0.94 5.77
C LEU A 14 3.70 0.07 7.02
N GLY A 15 2.80 0.45 7.92
CA GLY A 15 2.32 -0.43 9.00
C GLY A 15 0.91 -0.93 8.70
N LEU A 16 0.75 -2.19 8.32
CA LEU A 16 -0.58 -2.78 8.10
C LEU A 16 -0.85 -3.88 9.10
N MET A 17 -2.11 -4.03 9.49
CA MET A 17 -2.54 -5.12 10.33
C MET A 17 -2.92 -6.33 9.47
N VAL A 18 -2.32 -7.48 9.76
CA VAL A 18 -2.70 -8.77 9.18
C VAL A 18 -3.20 -9.66 10.31
N GLY A 19 -4.48 -10.02 10.26
CA GLY A 19 -5.15 -10.66 11.40
C GLY A 19 -5.28 -9.67 12.56
N ASN A 20 -4.54 -9.91 13.64
CA ASN A 20 -4.51 -9.08 14.85
C ASN A 20 -3.12 -8.47 15.14
N GLU A 21 -2.16 -8.62 14.22
CA GLU A 21 -0.78 -8.17 14.41
C GLU A 21 -0.43 -7.09 13.37
N THR A 22 0.28 -6.04 13.80
CA THR A 22 0.88 -5.06 12.89
C THR A 22 2.13 -5.67 12.27
N ASN A 23 2.18 -5.72 10.95
CA ASN A 23 3.26 -6.33 10.18
C ASN A 23 3.98 -5.26 9.34
N PRO A 24 5.30 -5.36 9.18
CA PRO A 24 6.06 -4.47 8.31
C PRO A 24 5.68 -4.73 6.85
N CYS A 25 5.38 -3.64 6.14
CA CYS A 25 4.94 -3.66 4.76
C CYS A 25 5.71 -2.61 3.96
N VAL A 26 5.92 -2.86 2.67
CA VAL A 26 6.55 -1.90 1.76
C VAL A 26 5.64 -1.69 0.56
N TYR A 27 5.28 -0.45 0.29
CA TYR A 27 4.64 -0.05 -0.95
C TYR A 27 5.69 0.29 -2.01
N VAL A 28 5.49 -0.24 -3.21
CA VAL A 28 6.27 0.09 -4.40
C VAL A 28 5.32 0.46 -5.53
N GLY A 29 5.42 1.70 -6.00
CA GLY A 29 4.50 2.19 -7.01
C GLY A 29 4.86 3.57 -7.53
N THR A 30 3.83 4.31 -7.93
CA THR A 30 3.96 5.69 -8.38
C THR A 30 3.05 6.62 -7.59
N THR A 31 3.39 7.90 -7.54
CA THR A 31 2.54 8.98 -7.05
C THR A 31 2.64 10.21 -7.95
N ASN A 32 1.67 11.11 -7.94
CA ASN A 32 1.74 12.40 -8.65
C ASN A 32 2.44 13.51 -7.84
N GLY A 33 3.11 13.18 -6.74
CA GLY A 33 3.89 14.11 -5.92
C GLY A 33 3.08 14.83 -4.85
N LYS A 34 3.64 15.88 -4.24
CA LYS A 34 2.90 16.75 -3.30
C LYS A 34 1.86 17.55 -4.07
N ASN A 35 0.61 17.09 -3.97
CA ASN A 35 -0.55 17.79 -4.50
C ASN A 35 -0.68 19.20 -3.86
N ALA A 36 -1.16 20.15 -4.66
CA ALA A 36 -1.78 21.35 -4.12
C ALA A 36 -2.96 20.94 -3.22
N GLU A 37 -3.20 21.71 -2.16
CA GLU A 37 -4.24 21.41 -1.15
C GLU A 37 -5.59 21.07 -1.83
N GLY A 38 -6.10 19.86 -1.55
CA GLY A 38 -7.42 19.41 -2.00
C GLY A 38 -7.45 18.39 -3.14
N GLU A 39 -6.33 18.10 -3.82
CA GLU A 39 -6.28 16.99 -4.77
C GLU A 39 -5.95 15.66 -4.07
N LYS A 40 -6.71 14.60 -4.38
CA LYS A 40 -6.41 13.23 -3.90
C LYS A 40 -5.11 12.73 -4.50
N ALA A 41 -4.30 12.02 -3.72
CA ALA A 41 -3.06 11.45 -4.23
C ALA A 41 -3.39 10.42 -5.32
N LYS A 42 -2.70 10.48 -6.45
CA LYS A 42 -2.93 9.58 -7.59
C LYS A 42 -1.72 8.69 -7.77
N GLY A 43 -1.96 7.45 -8.16
CA GLY A 43 -0.89 6.50 -8.43
C GLY A 43 -1.29 5.07 -8.07
N LYS A 44 -0.55 4.11 -8.60
CA LYS A 44 -0.86 2.70 -8.46
C LYS A 44 0.43 1.89 -8.31
N GLY A 45 0.36 0.84 -7.52
CA GLY A 45 1.52 0.02 -7.19
C GLY A 45 1.12 -1.31 -6.60
N HIS A 46 2.03 -1.86 -5.82
CA HIS A 46 1.81 -3.07 -5.04
C HIS A 46 2.40 -2.91 -3.64
N ILE A 47 1.86 -3.66 -2.69
CA ILE A 47 2.42 -3.80 -1.34
C ILE A 47 3.08 -5.16 -1.24
N VAL A 48 4.25 -5.22 -0.62
CA VAL A 48 4.86 -6.45 -0.12
C VAL A 48 4.67 -6.48 1.40
N VAL A 49 4.10 -7.57 1.90
CA VAL A 49 3.83 -7.79 3.32
C VAL A 49 4.61 -9.00 3.79
N VAL A 50 5.34 -8.87 4.89
CA VAL A 50 6.03 -9.99 5.56
C VAL A 50 5.26 -10.38 6.81
N THR A 51 4.68 -11.58 6.82
CA THR A 51 3.82 -12.08 7.89
C THR A 51 3.78 -13.61 7.92
N SER A 52 3.76 -14.19 9.12
CA SER A 52 3.61 -15.63 9.35
C SER A 52 2.19 -16.14 9.06
N TYR A 53 1.22 -15.24 8.91
CA TYR A 53 -0.15 -15.57 8.54
C TYR A 53 -0.30 -15.66 7.02
N ASN A 54 -1.29 -16.40 6.54
CA ASN A 54 -1.69 -16.31 5.15
C ASN A 54 -2.73 -15.19 5.03
N PRO A 55 -2.37 -14.00 4.49
CA PRO A 55 -3.32 -12.91 4.34
C PRO A 55 -4.33 -13.30 3.26
N GLY A 56 -5.49 -13.79 3.71
CA GLY A 56 -6.67 -13.79 2.85
C GLY A 56 -7.09 -12.35 2.57
N ASN A 57 -7.84 -12.15 1.49
CA ASN A 57 -8.33 -10.83 1.10
C ASN A 57 -9.03 -10.09 2.27
N SER A 58 -9.72 -10.80 3.16
CA SER A 58 -10.46 -10.20 4.28
C SER A 58 -9.65 -9.93 5.54
N SER A 59 -8.36 -10.31 5.61
CA SER A 59 -7.57 -10.23 6.85
C SER A 59 -6.62 -9.03 6.92
N ILE A 60 -6.54 -8.22 5.86
CA ILE A 60 -5.67 -7.04 5.81
C ILE A 60 -6.48 -5.82 6.26
N LYS A 61 -5.89 -5.03 7.15
CA LYS A 61 -6.48 -3.82 7.74
C LYS A 61 -5.44 -2.71 7.76
N HIS A 62 -5.91 -1.47 7.74
CA HIS A 62 -5.10 -0.29 8.04
C HIS A 62 -4.52 -0.38 9.45
N SER A 63 -3.46 0.38 9.72
CA SER A 63 -2.83 0.53 11.03
C SER A 63 -3.82 0.87 12.16
N ASN A 64 -4.88 1.61 11.85
CA ASN A 64 -5.94 2.00 12.78
C ASN A 64 -7.04 0.92 12.97
N GLY A 65 -6.88 -0.26 12.38
CA GLY A 65 -7.81 -1.39 12.48
C GLY A 65 -9.01 -1.32 11.53
N LYS A 66 -9.16 -0.26 10.73
CA LYS A 66 -10.18 -0.21 9.67
C LYS A 66 -9.87 -1.25 8.59
N SER A 67 -10.91 -1.83 8.00
CA SER A 67 -10.76 -2.76 6.90
C SER A 67 -10.05 -2.10 5.72
N PHE A 68 -9.01 -2.76 5.22
CA PHE A 68 -8.36 -2.34 3.98
C PHE A 68 -9.29 -2.71 2.82
N LEU A 69 -9.81 -1.72 2.10
CA LEU A 69 -10.82 -1.97 1.08
C LEU A 69 -10.18 -2.60 -0.16
N LEU A 70 -10.15 -3.94 -0.21
CA LEU A 70 -9.69 -4.65 -1.39
C LEU A 70 -10.70 -4.52 -2.53
N LYS A 71 -10.24 -3.94 -3.64
CA LYS A 71 -11.02 -3.76 -4.86
C LYS A 71 -11.00 -5.06 -5.68
N PRO A 72 -11.99 -5.31 -6.56
CA PRO A 72 -12.05 -6.56 -7.35
C PRO A 72 -10.82 -6.82 -8.23
N ASP A 73 -10.07 -5.78 -8.61
CA ASP A 73 -8.83 -5.89 -9.39
C ASP A 73 -7.58 -6.11 -8.52
N MET A 74 -7.70 -6.05 -7.20
CA MET A 74 -6.60 -6.35 -6.28
C MET A 74 -6.45 -7.86 -6.08
N LYS A 75 -5.20 -8.33 -6.06
CA LYS A 75 -4.87 -9.75 -5.88
C LYS A 75 -3.79 -9.89 -4.83
N VAL A 76 -4.05 -10.74 -3.84
CA VAL A 76 -3.03 -11.20 -2.89
C VAL A 76 -2.41 -12.48 -3.43
N SER A 77 -1.10 -12.51 -3.58
CA SER A 77 -0.35 -13.67 -4.06
C SER A 77 0.84 -13.96 -3.15
N LYS A 78 1.08 -15.23 -2.85
CA LYS A 78 2.33 -15.67 -2.22
C LYS A 78 3.48 -15.42 -3.19
N ILE A 79 4.58 -14.84 -2.70
CA ILE A 79 5.82 -14.69 -3.48
C ILE A 79 6.88 -15.67 -2.97
N ASP A 80 7.91 -15.94 -3.79
CA ASP A 80 9.01 -16.87 -3.47
C ASP A 80 10.02 -16.25 -2.50
N VAL A 81 9.50 -15.76 -1.38
CA VAL A 81 10.24 -15.24 -0.23
C VAL A 81 9.50 -15.73 1.01
N ARG A 82 10.26 -16.17 2.02
CA ARG A 82 9.71 -16.69 3.27
C ARG A 82 8.69 -15.71 3.85
N ASP A 83 7.52 -16.25 4.21
CA ASP A 83 6.47 -15.50 4.92
C ASP A 83 6.08 -14.18 4.24
N SER A 84 6.32 -14.04 2.93
CA SER A 84 6.02 -12.82 2.19
C SER A 84 4.88 -12.99 1.19
N TYR A 85 4.09 -11.93 1.04
CA TYR A 85 2.94 -11.86 0.13
C TYR A 85 2.95 -10.52 -0.59
N ARG A 86 2.41 -10.50 -1.80
CA ARG A 86 2.27 -9.30 -2.62
C ARG A 86 0.79 -9.01 -2.86
N ILE A 87 0.41 -7.76 -2.66
CA ILE A 87 -0.92 -7.22 -2.94
C ILE A 87 -0.80 -6.31 -4.14
N ASP A 88 -1.32 -6.73 -5.29
CA ASP A 88 -1.26 -5.95 -6.52
C ASP A 88 -2.39 -4.92 -6.61
N ASN A 89 -2.17 -3.92 -7.46
CA ASN A 89 -3.15 -2.92 -7.87
C ASN A 89 -3.61 -1.95 -6.76
N VAL A 90 -2.73 -1.67 -5.80
CA VAL A 90 -3.01 -0.78 -4.67
C VAL A 90 -2.85 0.69 -5.08
N MET A 91 -3.85 1.53 -4.80
CA MET A 91 -3.74 2.97 -5.07
C MET A 91 -2.92 3.65 -3.99
N TYR A 92 -2.15 4.67 -4.36
CA TYR A 92 -1.36 5.44 -3.40
C TYR A 92 -2.25 6.13 -2.35
N ASP A 93 -3.40 6.68 -2.76
CA ASP A 93 -4.38 7.31 -1.86
C ASP A 93 -4.82 6.35 -0.74
N ASP A 94 -5.02 5.06 -1.08
CA ASP A 94 -5.52 4.04 -0.14
C ASP A 94 -4.51 3.75 0.99
N ILE A 95 -3.22 4.08 0.82
CA ILE A 95 -2.16 3.76 1.79
C ILE A 95 -1.60 4.97 2.52
N THR A 96 -2.04 6.19 2.20
CA THR A 96 -1.42 7.43 2.70
C THR A 96 -1.43 7.52 4.22
N GLU A 97 -2.50 7.05 4.87
CA GLU A 97 -2.64 7.02 6.33
C GLU A 97 -1.76 5.96 7.01
N ASP A 98 -1.25 4.97 6.25
CA ASP A 98 -0.42 3.89 6.79
C ASP A 98 1.07 4.09 6.56
N ILE A 99 1.46 5.16 5.85
CA ILE A 99 2.87 5.50 5.59
C ILE A 99 3.54 5.85 6.90
N ILE A 100 4.64 5.14 7.19
CA ILE A 100 5.53 5.46 8.30
C ILE A 100 6.50 6.52 7.79
N GLU A 101 6.36 7.76 8.28
CA GLU A 101 7.33 8.81 8.03
C GLU A 101 8.57 8.56 8.89
N HIS A 102 9.73 8.43 8.25
CA HIS A 102 11.01 8.50 8.95
C HIS A 102 11.44 9.96 8.95
N GLU A 103 11.73 10.51 10.12
CA GLU A 103 12.47 11.77 10.19
C GLU A 103 13.89 11.50 9.68
N ASP A 104 14.23 12.09 8.53
CA ASP A 104 15.60 12.09 7.98
C ASP A 104 16.57 12.90 8.85
#